data_AF-A0A0K2RPH2-F1
#
_entry.id   AF-A0A0K2RPH2-F1
#
_cell.length_a   1.000
_cell.length_b   1.000
_cell.length_c   1.000
_cell.angle_alpha   90.00
_cell.angle_beta   90.00
_cell.angle_gamma   90.00
#
_symmetry.space_group_name_H-M   'P 1'
#
loop_
_entity.id
_entity.type
_entity.pdbx_description
1 polymer ?
#
loop_
_entity_poly.entity_id
_entity_poly.type
_entity_poly.pdbx_seq_one_letter_code
_entity_poly.pdbx_strand_id
1 'polypeptide(L)'
;MPIEIPSDLTPELVPLSWLIGEWEGRGRLGSGEEDSDHFIQHVSFTHHGLPYLEYRAESWLSDEDGTKLRPLTVETGFWALERKMLDADGGPGLIPAEIVRY
;
A
#
# COMPACT_ATOMS: atom_id res chain seq x y z
N MET A 1 18.85 3.39 6.07
CA MET A 1 19.25 2.07 5.58
C MET A 1 19.00 2.03 4.08
N PRO A 2 19.83 1.35 3.27
CA PRO A 2 19.49 1.11 1.88
C PRO A 2 18.22 0.25 1.81
N ILE A 3 17.38 0.52 0.83
CA ILE A 3 16.22 -0.32 0.53
C ILE A 3 16.66 -1.46 -0.39
N GLU A 4 16.33 -2.70 -0.05
CA GLU A 4 16.49 -3.85 -0.92
C GLU A 4 15.23 -4.02 -1.78
N ILE A 5 15.41 -4.07 -3.09
CA ILE A 5 14.29 -4.29 -4.02
C ILE A 5 14.07 -5.81 -4.14
N PRO A 6 12.86 -6.32 -3.87
CA PRO A 6 12.58 -7.74 -4.04
C PRO A 6 12.84 -8.17 -5.49
N SER A 7 13.56 -9.28 -5.66
CA SER A 7 13.93 -9.79 -7.00
C SER A 7 12.74 -10.33 -7.80
N ASP A 8 11.65 -10.63 -7.12
CA ASP A 8 10.38 -11.12 -7.66
C ASP A 8 9.35 -10.00 -7.89
N LEU A 9 9.75 -8.73 -7.71
CA LEU A 9 8.89 -7.60 -7.95
C LEU A 9 8.71 -7.35 -9.45
N THR A 10 7.46 -7.36 -9.91
CA THR A 10 7.09 -6.95 -11.26
C THR A 10 7.65 -5.55 -11.56
N PRO A 11 8.34 -5.31 -12.69
CA PRO A 11 9.05 -4.05 -12.98
C PRO A 11 8.21 -2.78 -12.78
N GLU A 12 6.90 -2.88 -13.03
CA GLU A 12 5.88 -1.85 -12.85
C GLU A 12 5.77 -1.35 -11.42
N LEU A 13 6.12 -2.18 -10.44
CA LEU A 13 6.05 -1.83 -9.03
C LEU A 13 7.37 -1.30 -8.48
N VAL A 14 8.47 -1.32 -9.24
CA VAL A 14 9.77 -0.81 -8.80
C VAL A 14 9.68 0.64 -8.27
N PRO A 15 8.95 1.58 -8.90
CA PRO A 15 8.79 2.94 -8.38
C PRO A 15 8.01 3.02 -7.05
N LEU A 16 7.22 2.01 -6.73
CA LEU A 16 6.43 1.90 -5.50
C LEU A 16 7.07 0.96 -4.47
N SER A 17 8.24 0.38 -4.76
CA SER A 17 8.91 -0.61 -3.91
C SER A 17 9.12 -0.14 -2.47
N TRP A 18 9.32 1.16 -2.28
CA TRP A 18 9.52 1.77 -0.98
C TRP A 18 8.28 1.77 -0.08
N LEU A 19 7.07 1.54 -0.62
CA LEU A 19 5.85 1.41 0.17
C LEU A 19 5.65 0.00 0.73
N ILE A 20 6.27 -1.01 0.15
CA ILE A 20 6.04 -2.42 0.48
C ILE A 20 6.47 -2.70 1.92
N GLY A 21 5.56 -3.26 2.71
CA GLY A 21 5.77 -3.55 4.12
C GLY A 21 4.68 -2.95 5.03
N GLU A 22 5.03 -2.80 6.30
CA GLU A 22 4.15 -2.32 7.36
C GLU A 22 4.58 -0.93 7.84
N TRP A 23 3.60 -0.06 8.06
CA TRP A 23 3.77 1.30 8.53
C TRP A 23 2.88 1.54 9.73
N GLU A 24 3.44 2.07 10.81
CA GLU A 24 2.67 2.56 11.94
C GLU A 24 3.03 4.01 12.24
N GLY A 25 2.01 4.82 12.51
CA GLY A 25 2.17 6.22 12.83
C GLY A 25 1.07 6.76 13.73
N ARG A 26 1.30 7.96 14.25
CA ARG A 26 0.33 8.72 15.04
C ARG A 26 0.04 10.04 14.34
N GLY A 27 -1.20 10.51 14.44
CA GLY A 27 -1.65 11.78 13.89
C GLY A 27 -2.70 12.45 14.77
N ARG A 28 -3.17 13.62 14.33
CA ARG A 28 -4.29 14.34 14.93
C ARG A 28 -5.48 14.36 13.98
N LEU A 29 -6.69 14.22 14.53
CA LEU A 29 -7.93 14.26 13.77
C LEU A 29 -8.24 15.68 13.25
N GLY A 30 -9.14 15.77 12.27
CA GLY A 30 -9.59 17.04 11.71
C GLY A 30 -8.49 17.81 10.97
N SER A 31 -8.42 19.12 11.20
CA SER A 31 -7.37 20.01 10.68
C SER A 31 -6.01 19.83 11.37
N GLY A 32 -5.96 19.09 12.47
CA GLY A 32 -4.73 18.86 13.24
C GLY A 32 -4.30 20.04 14.12
N GLU A 33 -5.27 20.79 14.66
CA GLU A 33 -5.05 21.87 15.64
C GLU A 33 -4.53 21.32 16.99
N GLU A 34 -4.04 22.20 17.87
CA GLU A 34 -3.35 21.82 19.12
C GLU A 34 -4.24 21.00 20.07
N ASP A 35 -5.54 21.31 20.10
CA ASP A 35 -6.57 20.65 20.91
C ASP A 35 -7.25 19.47 20.20
N SER A 36 -6.80 19.10 18.99
CA SER A 36 -7.37 17.98 18.24
C SER A 36 -6.98 16.64 18.86
N ASP A 37 -7.97 15.75 18.96
CA ASP A 37 -7.81 14.35 19.37
C ASP A 37 -6.75 13.60 18.53
N HIS A 38 -6.09 12.61 19.14
CA HIS A 38 -5.07 11.79 18.49
C HIS A 38 -5.64 10.52 17.87
N PHE A 39 -4.94 10.01 16.85
CA PHE A 39 -5.19 8.68 16.32
C PHE A 39 -3.90 7.94 16.04
N ILE A 40 -3.97 6.61 16.09
CA ILE A 40 -2.95 5.71 15.57
C ILE A 40 -3.45 5.13 14.26
N GLN A 41 -2.55 5.00 13.29
CA GLN A 41 -2.83 4.35 12.02
C GLN A 41 -1.77 3.29 11.72
N HIS A 42 -2.26 2.13 11.31
CA HIS A 42 -1.45 1.04 10.80
C HIS A 42 -1.79 0.81 9.33
N VAL A 43 -0.78 0.70 8.46
CA VAL A 43 -0.95 0.55 7.02
C VAL A 43 -0.03 -0.56 6.50
N SER A 44 -0.60 -1.50 5.75
CA SER A 44 0.14 -2.56 5.07
C SER A 44 0.05 -2.38 3.55
N PHE A 45 1.18 -2.54 2.85
CA PHE A 45 1.24 -2.70 1.40
C PHE A 45 1.88 -4.03 1.03
N THR A 46 1.18 -4.85 0.25
CA THR A 46 1.63 -6.18 -0.19
C THR A 46 1.54 -6.33 -1.71
N HIS A 47 2.37 -7.21 -2.28
CA HIS A 47 2.29 -7.58 -3.71
C HIS A 47 2.23 -9.10 -3.86
N HIS A 48 1.58 -9.54 -4.94
CA HIS A 48 1.40 -10.97 -5.26
C HIS A 48 1.88 -11.31 -6.67
N GLY A 49 2.85 -10.54 -7.20
CA GLY A 49 3.42 -10.71 -8.55
C GLY A 49 2.61 -10.07 -9.69
N LEU A 50 1.54 -9.34 -9.36
CA LEU A 50 0.73 -8.58 -10.31
C LEU A 50 1.13 -7.09 -10.31
N PRO A 51 0.82 -6.31 -11.35
CA PRO A 51 1.26 -4.91 -11.47
C PRO A 51 0.46 -3.92 -10.61
N TYR A 52 0.13 -4.31 -9.38
CA TYR A 52 -0.51 -3.48 -8.37
C TYR A 52 -0.10 -3.91 -6.95
N LEU A 53 -0.14 -2.97 -6.01
CA LEU A 53 -0.05 -3.25 -4.58
C LEU A 53 -1.46 -3.39 -4.00
N GLU A 54 -1.67 -4.39 -3.16
CA GLU A 54 -2.81 -4.41 -2.24
C GLU A 54 -2.48 -3.54 -1.03
N TYR A 55 -3.43 -2.71 -0.63
CA TYR A 55 -3.31 -1.78 0.48
C TYR A 55 -4.42 -2.01 1.49
N ARG A 56 -4.07 -1.91 2.78
CA ARG A 56 -5.02 -1.86 3.90
C ARG A 56 -4.54 -0.85 4.93
N ALA A 57 -5.42 0.05 5.36
CA ALA A 57 -5.19 0.93 6.50
C ALA A 57 -6.27 0.75 7.56
N GLU A 58 -5.85 0.78 8.81
CA GLU A 58 -6.72 0.76 9.98
C GLU A 58 -6.34 1.90 10.91
N SER A 59 -7.34 2.62 11.41
CA SER A 59 -7.14 3.74 12.32
C SER A 59 -7.92 3.55 13.62
N TRP A 60 -7.36 4.06 14.72
CA TRP A 60 -7.97 4.04 16.05
C TRP A 60 -7.81 5.40 16.70
N LEU A 61 -8.86 5.86 17.39
CA LEU A 61 -8.75 6.97 18.32
C LEU A 61 -7.76 6.58 19.41
N SER A 62 -6.88 7.49 19.81
CA SER A 62 -5.95 7.28 20.90
C SER A 62 -5.93 8.45 21.87
N ASP A 63 -5.44 8.20 23.08
CA ASP A 63 -4.98 9.28 23.94
C ASP A 63 -3.61 9.84 23.47
N GLU A 64 -3.09 10.84 24.18
CA GLU A 64 -1.82 11.50 23.88
C GLU A 64 -0.61 10.54 24.00
N ASP A 65 -0.70 9.53 24.87
CA ASP A 65 0.34 8.52 25.08
C ASP A 65 0.34 7.44 23.97
N GLY A 66 -0.73 7.40 23.17
CA GLY A 66 -0.94 6.47 22.07
C GLY A 66 -1.57 5.14 22.51
N THR A 67 -2.32 5.13 23.59
CA THR A 67 -3.19 4.01 23.93
C THR A 67 -4.38 4.02 22.97
N LYS A 68 -4.56 2.94 22.19
CA LYS A 68 -5.72 2.78 21.31
C LYS A 68 -7.00 2.66 22.16
N LEU A 69 -7.94 3.58 21.97
CA LEU A 69 -9.20 3.63 22.73
C LEU A 69 -10.33 2.90 21.99
N ARG A 70 -10.52 3.20 20.70
CA ARG A 70 -11.55 2.56 19.85
C ARG A 70 -11.23 2.70 18.36
N PRO A 71 -11.71 1.79 17.49
CA PRO A 71 -11.52 1.90 16.05
C PRO A 71 -12.22 3.14 15.46
N LEU A 72 -11.65 3.69 14.40
CA LEU A 72 -12.21 4.81 13.62
C LEU A 72 -12.59 4.34 12.22
N THR A 73 -11.60 4.04 11.36
CA THR A 73 -11.83 3.64 9.97
C THR A 73 -11.01 2.41 9.59
N VAL A 74 -11.50 1.70 8.59
CA VAL A 74 -10.75 0.68 7.85
C VAL A 74 -10.93 0.98 6.37
N GLU A 75 -9.82 1.05 5.65
CA GLU A 75 -9.77 1.29 4.20
C GLU A 75 -8.95 0.20 3.55
N THR A 76 -9.40 -0.28 2.39
CA THR A 76 -8.73 -1.32 1.62
C THR A 76 -8.84 -1.02 0.14
N GLY A 77 -7.82 -1.34 -0.64
CA GLY A 77 -7.84 -1.11 -2.08
C GLY A 77 -6.57 -1.56 -2.79
N PHE A 78 -6.41 -1.08 -4.01
CA PHE A 78 -5.28 -1.43 -4.86
C PHE A 78 -4.63 -0.17 -5.43
N TRP A 79 -3.30 -0.15 -5.45
CA TRP A 79 -2.50 0.92 -6.03
C TRP A 79 -1.77 0.38 -7.26
N ALA A 80 -2.05 0.98 -8.41
CA ALA A 80 -1.39 0.65 -9.68
C ALA A 80 -0.86 1.93 -10.31
N LEU A 81 0.29 1.84 -10.98
CA LEU A 81 0.77 2.97 -11.78
C LEU A 81 -0.13 3.14 -13.00
N GLU A 82 -0.52 4.39 -13.26
CA GLU A 82 -1.15 4.73 -14.53
C GLU A 82 -0.10 4.62 -15.64
N ARG A 83 -0.21 3.57 -16.45
CA ARG A 83 0.59 3.38 -17.65
C ARG A 83 -0.22 2.70 -18.73
N LYS A 84 0.24 2.85 -19.97
CA LYS A 84 -0.30 2.09 -21.09
C LYS A 84 0.01 0.60 -20.88
N MET A 85 -1.03 -0.24 -20.90
CA MET A 85 -0.89 -1.68 -20.93
C MET A 85 -0.41 -2.11 -22.32
N LEU A 86 0.58 -2.99 -22.35
CA LEU A 86 1.13 -3.62 -23.55
C LEU A 86 0.63 -5.08 -23.60
N ASP A 87 0.66 -5.66 -24.80
CA ASP A 87 0.18 -7.03 -25.02
C ASP A 87 0.93 -8.07 -24.15
N ALA A 88 2.16 -7.75 -23.73
CA ALA A 88 3.02 -8.60 -22.89
C ALA A 88 2.64 -8.62 -21.39
N ASP A 89 1.83 -7.67 -20.89
CA ASP A 89 1.61 -7.46 -19.45
C ASP A 89 0.57 -8.41 -18.82
N GLY A 90 0.00 -9.31 -19.61
CA GLY A 90 -1.06 -10.22 -19.20
C GLY A 90 -2.12 -10.49 -20.26
N GLY A 91 -1.88 -10.02 -21.50
CA GLY A 91 -2.76 -10.11 -22.66
C GLY A 91 -4.11 -9.39 -22.50
N PRO A 92 -4.76 -8.99 -23.61
CA PRO A 92 -6.05 -8.32 -23.54
C PRO A 92 -7.13 -9.27 -23.02
N GLY A 93 -7.98 -8.81 -22.09
CA GLY A 93 -9.23 -9.50 -21.75
C GLY A 93 -9.08 -10.90 -21.12
N LEU A 94 -8.16 -11.07 -20.16
CA LEU A 94 -7.87 -12.35 -19.48
C LEU A 94 -7.25 -13.43 -20.37
N ILE A 95 -6.69 -13.04 -21.53
CA ILE A 95 -5.91 -13.95 -22.37
C ILE A 95 -4.50 -14.02 -21.79
N PRO A 96 -4.01 -15.17 -21.31
CA PRO A 96 -2.65 -15.27 -20.78
C PRO A 96 -1.61 -14.78 -21.80
N ALA A 97 -0.58 -14.09 -21.33
CA ALA A 97 0.56 -13.73 -22.17
C ALA A 97 1.19 -14.99 -22.80
N GLU A 98 1.77 -14.84 -24.00
CA GLU A 98 2.45 -15.95 -24.65
C GLU A 98 3.62 -16.44 -23.78
N ILE A 99 3.79 -17.77 -23.71
CA ILE A 99 4.92 -18.37 -23.00
C ILE A 99 6.20 -18.05 -23.77
N VAL A 100 7.02 -17.16 -23.23
CA VAL A 100 8.37 -16.93 -23.75
C VAL A 100 9.21 -18.18 -23.46
N ARG A 101 9.56 -18.93 -24.50
CA ARG A 101 10.53 -20.04 -24.40
C ARG A 101 11.93 -19.50 -24.71
N TYR A 102 12.87 -19.71 -23.79
CA TYR A 102 14.30 -19.52 -24.01
C TYR A 102 14.91 -20.71 -24.75
#